data_AF-A0A2N1HW57-F1
#
_entry.id   AF-A0A2N1HW57-F1
#
_cell.length_a   1.000
_cell.length_b   1.000
_cell.length_c   1.000
_cell.angle_alpha   90.00
_cell.angle_beta   90.00
_cell.angle_gamma   90.00
#
_symmetry.space_group_name_H-M   'P 1'
#
loop_
_entity.id
_entity.type
_entity.pdbx_description
1 polymer ?
#
loop_
_entity_poly.entity_id
_entity_poly.type
_entity_poly.pdbx_seq_one_letter_code
_entity_poly.pdbx_strand_id
1 'polypeptide(L)'
;MVVDILLQRPLSKEVRDNLQKVAYSSQILLNVINDILDFSKIEAGKLEIDNASFCLTQLFDSLTAFSVSPATEKKLNVEILIEPTLPIQAIGDPLRISQVILNLTNNAIKFTHSGTISISFLRKESTELGICFLEVQIKDTGVGIEESRLTSIFTPFTQGDNSISRKYGGTGLGLSIVKQLTSLMHGEVKATSTLGLGCTFTCSFKLIQEGSDTFCTTLTGIKKSLVFVSEGSSHFFYQEYLNIIAPTSLYKSYQEINAIVDREETVFIFDIDDFARAHSLNSMFTRLHERNITFGCITKTYPSGLAKELQEKWGCPVLTHPFSFNDINHFVSILNGHTNIDNKPSLLLQEQSATPKISKFKGHILLVEDNAINQMLMGEMIKSLGLTYDIANNGKEAIEKVKAYEAYDLVLMDVQMPVLDGIEATKLIRQSGNTSVPIIGVSAHAMQEDHDIAFKSGMNDYLTKPIRRITLANAIRTILRAAN
;
A
#
# COMPACT_ATOMS: atom_id res chain seq x y z
N MET A 1 15.08 4.63 11.85
CA MET A 1 15.25 3.39 12.64
C MET A 1 15.56 3.64 14.12
N VAL A 2 16.70 4.23 14.50
CA VAL A 2 17.01 4.52 15.94
C VAL A 2 15.94 5.39 16.59
N VAL A 3 15.53 6.46 15.91
CA VAL A 3 14.53 7.41 16.43
C VAL A 3 13.17 6.72 16.62
N ASP A 4 12.77 5.83 15.71
CA ASP A 4 11.51 5.11 15.76
C ASP A 4 11.44 4.15 16.96
N ILE A 5 12.58 3.55 17.34
CA ILE A 5 12.70 2.72 18.53
C ILE A 5 12.58 3.57 19.79
N LEU A 6 13.25 4.72 19.83
CA LEU A 6 13.18 5.64 20.97
C LEU A 6 11.76 6.18 21.19
N LEU A 7 11.03 6.51 20.12
CA LEU A 7 9.65 7.00 20.18
C LEU A 7 8.65 6.00 20.80
N GLN A 8 8.99 4.71 20.81
CA GLN A 8 8.16 3.66 21.43
C GLN A 8 8.35 3.54 22.95
N ARG A 9 9.33 4.24 23.52
CA ARG A 9 9.56 4.27 24.97
C ARG A 9 8.68 5.33 25.65
N PRO A 10 8.42 5.19 26.97
CA PRO A 10 7.85 6.29 27.74
C PRO A 10 8.83 7.47 27.72
N LEU A 11 8.41 8.58 27.11
CA LEU A 11 9.20 9.80 26.94
C LEU A 11 8.39 11.00 27.41
N SER A 12 9.06 12.06 27.86
CA SER A 12 8.40 13.35 28.08
C SER A 12 7.90 13.91 26.73
N LYS A 13 6.84 14.73 26.78
CA LYS A 13 6.26 15.34 25.56
C LYS A 13 7.31 16.11 24.76
N GLU A 14 8.14 16.89 25.43
CA GLU A 14 9.20 17.70 24.78
C GLU A 14 10.25 16.83 24.06
N VAL A 15 10.71 15.75 24.70
CA VAL A 15 11.67 14.83 24.08
C VAL A 15 11.04 14.10 22.90
N ARG A 16 9.77 13.70 23.00
CA ARG A 16 9.03 13.08 21.90
C ARG A 16 8.90 14.05 20.71
N ASP A 17 8.50 15.29 20.94
CA ASP A 17 8.35 16.30 19.88
C ASP A 17 9.69 16.57 19.19
N ASN A 18 10.79 16.65 19.94
CA ASN A 18 12.13 16.83 19.37
C ASN A 18 12.58 15.60 18.57
N LEU A 19 12.35 14.39 19.07
CA LEU A 19 12.65 13.16 18.33
C LEU A 19 11.82 13.05 17.04
N GLN A 20 10.54 13.41 17.06
CA GLN A 20 9.71 13.46 15.86
C GLN A 20 10.26 14.44 14.82
N LYS A 21 10.71 15.64 15.23
CA LYS A 21 11.38 16.58 14.34
C LYS A 21 12.67 16.00 13.74
N VAL A 22 13.49 15.32 14.55
CA VAL A 22 14.73 14.67 14.08
C VAL A 22 14.42 13.55 13.08
N ALA A 23 13.42 12.71 13.35
CA ALA A 23 12.97 11.66 12.43
C ALA A 23 12.53 12.26 11.09
N TYR A 24 11.68 13.30 11.16
CA TYR A 24 11.18 14.00 9.99
C TYR A 24 12.32 14.61 9.15
N SER A 25 13.26 15.32 9.78
CA SER A 25 14.42 15.89 9.08
C SER A 25 15.33 14.82 8.47
N SER A 26 15.54 13.71 9.17
CA SER A 26 16.35 12.59 8.68
C SER A 26 15.70 11.91 7.47
N GLN A 27 14.38 11.76 7.48
CA GLN A 27 13.63 11.22 6.35
C GLN A 27 13.70 12.13 5.13
N ILE A 28 13.57 13.45 5.32
CA ILE A 28 13.74 14.43 4.24
C ILE A 28 15.14 14.28 3.63
N LEU A 29 16.19 14.24 4.46
CA LEU A 29 17.56 14.14 3.99
C LEU A 29 17.81 12.84 3.20
N LEU A 30 17.31 11.70 3.70
CA LEU A 30 17.42 10.42 3.00
C LEU A 30 16.71 10.46 1.63
N ASN A 31 15.52 11.06 1.57
CA ASN A 31 14.82 11.22 0.29
C ASN A 31 15.62 12.09 -0.68
N VAL A 32 16.19 13.21 -0.21
CA VAL A 32 17.05 14.08 -1.04
C VAL A 32 18.30 13.34 -1.55
N ILE A 33 18.96 12.56 -0.69
CA ILE A 33 20.14 11.78 -1.08
C ILE A 33 19.76 10.75 -2.13
N ASN A 34 18.67 10.01 -1.91
CA ASN A 34 18.18 9.01 -2.86
C ASN A 34 17.81 9.66 -4.20
N ASP A 35 17.13 10.82 -4.19
CA ASP A 35 16.80 11.57 -5.40
C ASP A 35 18.07 11.97 -6.18
N ILE A 36 19.11 12.46 -5.50
CA ILE A 36 20.38 12.84 -6.14
C ILE A 36 21.09 11.62 -6.70
N LEU A 37 21.12 10.51 -5.97
CA LEU A 37 21.76 9.27 -6.41
C LEU A 37 21.04 8.65 -7.61
N ASP A 38 19.71 8.59 -7.58
CA ASP A 38 18.91 8.12 -8.71
C ASP A 38 19.12 9.04 -9.93
N PHE A 39 19.03 10.36 -9.75
CA PHE A 39 19.31 11.33 -10.82
C PHE A 39 20.71 11.13 -11.43
N SER A 40 21.73 11.00 -10.57
CA SER A 40 23.12 10.80 -11.01
C SER A 40 23.31 9.47 -11.76
N LYS A 41 22.65 8.39 -11.31
CA LYS A 41 22.69 7.08 -11.99
C LYS A 41 22.01 7.15 -13.35
N ILE A 42 20.89 7.86 -13.44
CA ILE A 42 20.16 8.02 -14.70
C ILE A 42 20.99 8.84 -15.71
N GLU A 43 21.53 10.00 -15.32
CA GLU A 43 22.35 10.83 -16.22
C GLU A 43 23.61 10.10 -16.70
N ALA A 44 24.19 9.25 -15.85
CA ALA A 44 25.34 8.42 -16.21
C ALA A 44 24.97 7.21 -17.11
N GLY A 45 23.70 6.99 -17.41
CA GLY A 45 23.22 5.81 -18.15
C GLY A 45 23.44 4.49 -17.41
N LYS A 46 23.55 4.54 -16.07
CA LYS A 46 23.84 3.38 -15.20
C LYS A 46 22.61 2.84 -14.49
N LEU A 47 21.44 3.45 -14.70
CA LEU A 47 20.20 2.93 -14.15
C LEU A 47 19.64 1.87 -15.10
N GLU A 48 19.57 0.63 -14.63
CA GLU A 48 18.92 -0.47 -15.32
C GLU A 48 17.50 -0.65 -14.76
N ILE A 49 16.54 -0.89 -15.65
CA ILE A 49 15.15 -1.21 -15.30
C ILE A 49 15.04 -2.71 -15.16
N ASP A 50 14.50 -3.15 -14.02
CA ASP A 50 14.29 -4.57 -13.74
C ASP A 50 13.08 -5.12 -14.54
N ASN A 51 13.09 -6.41 -14.84
CA ASN A 51 11.97 -7.12 -15.45
C ASN A 51 11.56 -8.28 -14.54
N ALA A 52 10.95 -7.93 -13.40
CA ALA A 52 10.44 -8.90 -12.44
C ALA A 52 8.97 -9.22 -12.74
N SER A 53 8.56 -10.47 -12.51
CA SER A 53 7.14 -10.82 -12.42
C SER A 53 6.58 -10.30 -11.10
N PHE A 54 5.42 -9.64 -11.13
CA PHE A 54 4.79 -9.08 -9.94
C PHE A 54 3.26 -9.03 -10.05
N CYS A 55 2.62 -9.05 -8.88
CA CYS A 55 1.18 -8.92 -8.76
C CYS A 55 0.77 -7.45 -8.64
N LEU A 56 -0.07 -6.97 -9.56
CA LEU A 56 -0.60 -5.61 -9.54
C LEU A 56 -1.45 -5.31 -8.30
N THR A 57 -2.13 -6.30 -7.74
CA THR A 57 -2.87 -6.15 -6.47
C THR A 57 -1.96 -5.70 -5.33
N GLN A 58 -0.79 -6.35 -5.18
CA GLN A 58 0.17 -6.01 -4.11
C GLN A 58 0.77 -4.61 -4.30
N LEU A 59 1.01 -4.23 -5.56
CA LEU A 59 1.45 -2.88 -5.92
C LEU A 59 0.41 -1.84 -5.47
N PHE A 60 -0.85 -2.03 -5.85
CA PHE A 60 -1.94 -1.10 -5.52
C PHE A 60 -2.21 -1.02 -4.01
N ASP A 61 -2.22 -2.15 -3.31
CA ASP A 61 -2.42 -2.18 -1.85
C ASP A 61 -1.31 -1.41 -1.12
N SER A 62 -0.06 -1.61 -1.56
CA SER A 62 1.09 -0.88 -1.01
C SER A 62 0.95 0.63 -1.24
N LEU A 63 0.62 1.05 -2.47
CA LEU A 63 0.42 2.47 -2.81
C LEU A 63 -0.74 3.09 -2.03
N THR A 64 -1.82 2.35 -1.83
CA THR A 64 -2.96 2.76 -1.02
C THR A 64 -2.53 3.05 0.42
N ALA A 65 -1.82 2.12 1.04
CA ALA A 65 -1.33 2.27 2.42
C ALA A 65 -0.44 3.51 2.59
N PHE A 66 0.45 3.79 1.63
CA PHE A 66 1.32 4.97 1.68
C PHE A 66 0.58 6.30 1.47
N SER A 67 -0.55 6.28 0.76
CA SER A 67 -1.31 7.48 0.41
C SER A 67 -2.32 7.89 1.49
N VAL A 68 -2.91 6.90 2.18
CA VAL A 68 -4.00 7.13 3.15
C VAL A 68 -3.52 7.90 4.39
N SER A 69 -2.39 7.50 5.00
CA SER A 69 -1.94 8.13 6.25
C SER A 69 -1.66 9.64 6.10
N PRO A 70 -0.86 10.09 5.10
CA PRO A 70 -0.59 11.52 4.93
C PRO A 70 -1.83 12.32 4.51
N ALA A 71 -2.73 11.72 3.72
CA ALA A 71 -3.99 12.36 3.34
C ALA A 71 -4.93 12.53 4.54
N THR A 72 -4.98 11.52 5.43
CA THR A 72 -5.80 11.53 6.65
C THR A 72 -5.37 12.65 7.59
N GLU A 73 -4.06 12.87 7.77
CA GLU A 73 -3.55 14.00 8.57
C GLU A 73 -4.05 15.37 8.08
N LYS A 74 -4.24 15.50 6.77
CA LYS A 74 -4.78 16.71 6.12
C LYS A 74 -6.29 16.71 5.94
N LYS A 75 -7.00 15.67 6.38
CA LYS A 75 -8.44 15.47 6.15
C LYS A 75 -8.83 15.50 4.67
N LEU A 76 -7.97 14.96 3.80
CA LEU A 76 -8.24 14.80 2.37
C LEU A 76 -8.92 13.46 2.12
N ASN A 77 -9.84 13.42 1.17
CA ASN A 77 -10.37 12.16 0.64
C ASN A 77 -9.42 11.60 -0.41
N VAL A 78 -9.17 10.29 -0.35
CA VAL A 78 -8.40 9.57 -1.37
C VAL A 78 -9.33 8.59 -2.06
N GLU A 79 -9.41 8.68 -3.37
CA GLU A 79 -10.18 7.78 -4.22
C GLU A 79 -9.20 6.99 -5.07
N ILE A 80 -9.35 5.66 -5.10
CA ILE A 80 -8.53 4.78 -5.93
C ILE A 80 -9.46 4.04 -6.87
N LEU A 81 -9.16 4.14 -8.17
CA LEU A 81 -9.92 3.51 -9.23
C LEU A 81 -9.00 2.58 -9.99
N ILE A 82 -9.37 1.31 -10.10
CA ILE A 82 -8.61 0.30 -10.83
C ILE A 82 -9.49 -0.19 -11.97
N GLU A 83 -9.01 -0.14 -13.20
CA GLU A 83 -9.74 -0.66 -14.34
C GLU A 83 -9.77 -2.20 -14.28
N PRO A 84 -10.95 -2.84 -14.29
CA PRO A 84 -11.05 -4.29 -14.11
C PRO A 84 -10.38 -5.13 -15.21
N THR A 85 -10.10 -4.54 -16.37
CA THR A 85 -9.45 -5.20 -17.52
C THR A 85 -7.93 -5.35 -17.33
N LEU A 86 -7.35 -4.69 -16.34
CA LEU A 86 -5.93 -4.81 -16.01
C LEU A 86 -5.58 -6.26 -15.65
N PRO A 87 -4.40 -6.76 -16.06
CA PRO A 87 -3.94 -8.08 -15.68
C PRO A 87 -3.64 -8.15 -14.17
N ILE A 88 -3.73 -9.34 -13.59
CA ILE A 88 -3.34 -9.53 -12.17
C ILE A 88 -1.83 -9.68 -12.05
N GLN A 89 -1.21 -10.40 -12.98
CA GLN A 89 0.24 -10.63 -13.05
C GLN A 89 0.83 -9.91 -14.25
N ALA A 90 1.94 -9.22 -14.04
CA ALA A 90 2.65 -8.49 -15.08
C ALA A 90 4.16 -8.57 -14.85
N ILE A 91 4.92 -8.40 -15.93
CA ILE A 91 6.37 -8.26 -15.89
C ILE A 91 6.75 -6.79 -16.12
N GLY A 92 7.63 -6.27 -15.27
CA GLY A 92 8.16 -4.91 -15.30
C GLY A 92 8.94 -4.58 -14.02
N ASP A 93 9.10 -3.30 -13.71
CA ASP A 93 9.82 -2.84 -12.51
C ASP A 93 8.84 -2.27 -11.46
N PRO A 94 8.32 -3.08 -10.53
CA PRO A 94 7.32 -2.63 -9.56
C PRO A 94 7.87 -1.56 -8.60
N LEU A 95 9.19 -1.57 -8.34
CA LEU A 95 9.82 -0.59 -7.46
C LEU A 95 9.86 0.79 -8.11
N ARG A 96 10.25 0.87 -9.38
CA ARG A 96 10.32 2.15 -10.12
C ARG A 96 8.94 2.68 -10.48
N ILE A 97 7.99 1.79 -10.81
CA ILE A 97 6.58 2.17 -10.98
C ILE A 97 6.05 2.78 -9.68
N SER A 98 6.28 2.12 -8.53
CA SER A 98 5.89 2.65 -7.22
C SER A 98 6.50 4.02 -6.94
N GLN A 99 7.80 4.18 -7.24
CA GLN A 99 8.52 5.43 -7.03
C GLN A 99 7.90 6.58 -7.82
N VAL A 100 7.54 6.36 -9.08
CA VAL A 100 6.88 7.38 -9.91
C VAL A 100 5.52 7.77 -9.32
N ILE A 101 4.69 6.78 -9.00
CA ILE A 101 3.32 7.03 -8.52
C ILE A 101 3.33 7.71 -7.15
N LEU A 102 4.21 7.28 -6.24
CA LEU A 102 4.36 7.90 -4.91
C LEU A 102 4.85 9.34 -5.02
N ASN A 103 5.78 9.64 -5.93
CA ASN A 103 6.24 11.02 -6.15
C ASN A 103 5.09 11.94 -6.60
N LEU A 104 4.28 11.49 -7.55
CA LEU A 104 3.13 12.25 -8.04
C LEU A 104 2.04 12.39 -6.96
N THR A 105 1.74 11.31 -6.25
CA THR A 105 0.72 11.28 -5.19
C THR A 105 1.13 12.16 -3.99
N ASN A 106 2.39 12.10 -3.57
CA ASN A 106 2.89 12.97 -2.50
C ASN A 106 2.83 14.45 -2.88
N ASN A 107 3.06 14.78 -4.16
CA ASN A 107 2.87 16.14 -4.66
C ASN A 107 1.39 16.56 -4.59
N ALA A 108 0.47 15.70 -5.03
CA ALA A 108 -0.97 15.94 -4.90
C ALA A 108 -1.40 16.20 -3.45
N ILE A 109 -0.96 15.35 -2.50
CA ILE A 109 -1.22 15.51 -1.06
C ILE A 109 -0.61 16.81 -0.54
N LYS A 110 0.61 17.14 -0.96
CA LYS A 110 1.33 18.33 -0.52
C LYS A 110 0.62 19.62 -0.93
N PHE A 111 0.15 19.71 -2.17
CA PHE A 111 -0.42 20.93 -2.76
C PHE A 111 -1.95 21.04 -2.64
N THR A 112 -2.61 20.01 -2.12
CA THR A 112 -4.04 20.04 -1.79
C THR A 112 -4.23 20.35 -0.30
N HIS A 113 -5.03 21.37 0.00
CA HIS A 113 -5.34 21.74 1.39
C HIS A 113 -6.64 21.11 1.90
N SER A 114 -7.64 21.02 1.03
CA SER A 114 -8.94 20.40 1.28
C SER A 114 -9.47 19.83 -0.03
N GLY A 115 -10.24 18.75 0.05
CA GLY A 115 -10.88 18.14 -1.11
C GLY A 115 -10.42 16.70 -1.33
N THR A 116 -10.21 16.33 -2.59
CA THR A 116 -10.03 14.94 -3.00
C THR A 116 -8.79 14.76 -3.85
N ILE A 117 -8.15 13.61 -3.69
CA ILE A 117 -7.09 13.10 -4.57
C ILE A 117 -7.60 11.79 -5.15
N SER A 118 -7.65 11.71 -6.48
CA SER A 118 -8.11 10.52 -7.20
C SER A 118 -6.91 9.90 -7.93
N ILE A 119 -6.70 8.60 -7.74
CA ILE A 119 -5.65 7.81 -8.40
C ILE A 119 -6.34 6.75 -9.25
N SER A 120 -6.27 6.91 -10.57
CA SER A 120 -6.87 5.97 -11.52
C SER A 120 -5.79 5.14 -12.20
N PHE A 121 -5.95 3.82 -12.18
CA PHE A 121 -5.14 2.84 -12.87
C PHE A 121 -5.94 2.31 -14.06
N LEU A 122 -5.48 2.62 -15.26
CA LEU A 122 -6.17 2.34 -16.52
C LEU A 122 -5.31 1.42 -17.39
N ARG A 123 -5.97 0.56 -18.16
CA ARG A 123 -5.34 -0.29 -19.16
C ARG A 123 -5.40 0.41 -20.51
N LYS A 124 -4.26 0.55 -21.16
CA LYS A 124 -4.16 0.96 -22.55
C LYS A 124 -3.59 -0.18 -23.38
N GLU A 125 -4.37 -0.64 -24.36
CA GLU A 125 -3.96 -1.73 -25.22
C GLU A 125 -2.74 -1.36 -26.08
N SER A 126 -1.89 -2.35 -26.34
CA SER A 126 -0.82 -2.28 -27.32
C SER A 126 -1.24 -3.01 -28.60
N THR A 127 -0.61 -2.67 -29.73
CA THR A 127 -0.73 -3.45 -30.97
C THR A 127 0.03 -4.78 -30.89
N GLU A 128 0.97 -4.90 -29.96
CA GLU A 128 1.77 -6.12 -29.74
C GLU A 128 1.05 -7.07 -28.77
N LEU A 129 0.93 -8.33 -29.16
CA LEU A 129 0.23 -9.36 -28.38
C LEU A 129 0.95 -9.62 -27.04
N GLY A 130 0.20 -9.63 -25.94
CA GLY A 130 0.75 -9.84 -24.59
C GLY A 130 1.38 -8.60 -23.95
N ILE A 131 1.33 -7.44 -24.63
CA ILE A 131 1.81 -6.17 -24.08
C ILE A 131 0.63 -5.26 -23.81
N CYS A 132 0.63 -4.61 -22.65
CA CYS A 132 -0.30 -3.55 -22.34
C CYS A 132 0.43 -2.39 -21.67
N PHE A 133 -0.19 -1.22 -21.63
CA PHE A 133 0.29 -0.09 -20.87
C PHE A 133 -0.57 0.11 -19.63
N LEU A 134 0.08 0.19 -18.47
CA LEU A 134 -0.55 0.73 -17.27
C LEU A 134 -0.48 2.25 -17.35
N GLU A 135 -1.62 2.90 -17.57
CA GLU A 135 -1.75 4.35 -17.47
C GLU A 135 -2.24 4.70 -16.07
N VAL A 136 -1.52 5.57 -15.38
CA VAL A 136 -1.88 6.04 -14.04
C VAL A 136 -2.17 7.53 -14.11
N GLN A 137 -3.38 7.92 -13.69
CA GLN A 137 -3.81 9.30 -13.59
C GLN A 137 -3.93 9.70 -12.13
N ILE A 138 -3.13 10.68 -11.69
CA ILE A 138 -3.22 11.28 -10.36
C ILE A 138 -3.85 12.66 -10.52
N LYS A 139 -5.07 12.81 -10.01
CA LYS A 139 -5.83 14.05 -10.03
C LYS A 139 -5.98 14.60 -8.63
N ASP A 140 -5.77 15.90 -8.48
CA ASP A 140 -5.96 16.62 -7.22
C ASP A 140 -6.89 17.82 -7.41
N THR A 141 -7.56 18.24 -6.33
CA THR A 141 -8.38 19.46 -6.28
C THR A 141 -7.62 20.62 -5.61
N GLY A 142 -6.29 20.65 -5.76
CA GLY A 142 -5.41 21.60 -5.11
C GLY A 142 -5.33 22.95 -5.81
N VAL A 143 -4.24 23.69 -5.56
CA VAL A 143 -4.05 25.07 -6.05
C VAL A 143 -3.89 25.19 -7.57
N GLY A 144 -3.59 24.09 -8.27
CA GLY A 144 -3.28 24.11 -9.68
C GLY A 144 -1.91 24.72 -10.02
N ILE A 145 -1.54 24.62 -11.28
CA ILE A 145 -0.31 25.12 -11.89
C ILE A 145 -0.71 26.05 -13.04
N GLU A 146 -0.02 27.19 -13.14
CA GLU A 146 -0.20 28.13 -14.25
C GLU A 146 0.27 27.51 -15.58
N GLU A 147 -0.48 27.75 -16.66
CA GLU A 147 -0.21 27.16 -17.98
C GLU A 147 1.21 27.44 -18.48
N SER A 148 1.72 28.66 -18.24
CA SER A 148 3.09 29.07 -18.61
C SER A 148 4.19 28.22 -17.96
N ARG A 149 3.89 27.56 -16.83
CA ARG A 149 4.84 26.73 -16.07
C ARG A 149 4.75 25.24 -16.38
N LEU A 150 3.67 24.76 -17.01
CA LEU A 150 3.46 23.33 -17.27
C LEU A 150 4.59 22.69 -18.09
N THR A 151 5.25 23.45 -18.96
CA THR A 151 6.36 22.97 -19.78
C THR A 151 7.66 22.81 -19.00
N SER A 152 7.86 23.58 -17.92
CA SER A 152 9.08 23.61 -17.12
C SER A 152 9.00 22.80 -15.82
N ILE A 153 7.83 22.29 -15.40
CA ILE A 153 7.74 21.52 -14.15
C ILE A 153 8.57 20.22 -14.16
N PHE A 154 8.90 19.69 -15.34
CA PHE A 154 9.74 18.51 -15.49
C PHE A 154 11.24 18.84 -15.67
N THR A 155 11.62 20.12 -15.69
CA THR A 155 13.04 20.50 -15.78
C THR A 155 13.71 20.39 -14.41
N PRO A 156 14.92 19.78 -14.31
CA PRO A 156 15.61 19.60 -13.04
C PRO A 156 15.78 20.92 -12.28
N PHE A 157 15.70 20.86 -10.95
CA PHE A 157 15.88 22.00 -10.04
C PHE A 157 14.87 23.14 -10.19
N THR A 158 13.77 22.91 -10.90
CA THR A 158 12.70 23.91 -11.04
C THR A 158 11.82 23.85 -9.79
N GLN A 159 11.73 24.97 -9.07
CA GLN A 159 10.86 25.13 -7.90
C GLN A 159 9.83 26.24 -8.18
N GLY A 160 8.60 26.07 -7.67
CA GLY A 160 7.58 27.12 -7.69
C GLY A 160 7.97 28.35 -6.86
N ASP A 161 7.11 29.38 -6.83
CA ASP A 161 7.39 30.67 -6.18
C ASP A 161 8.02 30.56 -4.78
N ASN A 162 8.90 31.52 -4.47
CA ASN A 162 9.65 31.66 -3.22
C ASN A 162 8.81 31.64 -1.92
N SER A 163 7.47 31.75 -2.02
CA SER A 163 6.53 31.63 -0.90
C SER A 163 6.13 30.19 -0.60
N ILE A 164 6.03 29.32 -1.62
CA ILE A 164 5.64 27.91 -1.51
C ILE A 164 6.87 27.04 -1.18
N SER A 165 8.03 27.36 -1.74
CA SER A 165 9.30 26.66 -1.45
C SER A 165 9.71 26.76 0.03
N ARG A 166 9.48 27.93 0.65
CA ARG A 166 9.72 28.16 2.09
C ARG A 166 8.78 27.40 3.02
N LYS A 167 7.57 27.06 2.57
CA LYS A 167 6.55 26.40 3.43
C LYS A 167 6.57 24.87 3.33
N TYR A 168 6.98 24.31 2.19
CA TYR A 168 6.86 22.86 1.96
C TYR A 168 8.13 22.16 1.45
N GLY A 169 9.24 22.89 1.24
CA GLY A 169 10.54 22.32 0.85
C GLY A 169 10.51 21.53 -0.46
N GLY A 170 11.66 21.07 -0.96
CA GLY A 170 11.72 20.21 -2.14
C GLY A 170 13.05 20.39 -2.87
N THR A 171 13.56 19.32 -3.47
CA THR A 171 14.81 19.34 -4.25
C THR A 171 14.60 19.93 -5.64
N GLY A 172 13.36 19.91 -6.15
CA GLY A 172 13.06 20.20 -7.56
C GLY A 172 13.47 19.06 -8.51
N LEU A 173 13.86 17.90 -7.97
CA LEU A 173 14.29 16.72 -8.75
C LEU A 173 13.17 15.69 -8.96
N GLY A 174 12.14 15.67 -8.11
CA GLY A 174 11.12 14.62 -8.13
C GLY A 174 10.43 14.45 -9.49
N LEU A 175 9.97 15.54 -10.11
CA LEU A 175 9.30 15.46 -11.43
C LEU A 175 10.27 15.15 -12.58
N SER A 176 11.53 15.60 -12.50
CA SER A 176 12.53 15.22 -13.51
C SER A 176 12.88 13.73 -13.42
N ILE A 177 12.99 13.17 -12.21
CA ILE A 177 13.17 11.73 -11.99
C ILE A 177 11.97 10.96 -12.54
N VAL A 178 10.74 11.42 -12.26
CA VAL A 178 9.52 10.81 -12.82
C VAL A 178 9.57 10.76 -14.36
N LYS A 179 9.92 11.88 -15.01
CA LYS A 179 10.03 11.92 -16.47
C LYS A 179 11.08 10.94 -17.01
N GLN A 180 12.24 10.85 -16.36
CA GLN A 180 13.29 9.93 -16.79
C GLN A 180 12.89 8.46 -16.57
N LEU A 181 12.37 8.10 -15.39
CA LEU A 181 11.95 6.73 -15.07
C LEU A 181 10.84 6.25 -16.00
N THR A 182 9.84 7.09 -16.28
CA THR A 182 8.76 6.75 -17.24
C THR A 182 9.33 6.50 -18.64
N SER A 183 10.26 7.33 -19.12
CA SER A 183 10.92 7.11 -20.41
C SER A 183 11.75 5.82 -20.46
N LEU A 184 12.48 5.49 -19.40
CA LEU A 184 13.24 4.23 -19.30
C LEU A 184 12.32 3.00 -19.29
N MET A 185 11.10 3.12 -18.77
CA MET A 185 10.06 2.09 -18.81
C MET A 185 9.16 2.16 -20.07
N HIS A 186 9.66 2.79 -21.14
CA HIS A 186 8.97 2.95 -22.44
C HIS A 186 7.60 3.64 -22.37
N GLY A 187 7.37 4.44 -21.33
CA GLY A 187 6.15 5.20 -21.14
C GLY A 187 6.32 6.69 -21.35
N GLU A 188 5.31 7.46 -20.95
CA GLU A 188 5.29 8.91 -21.04
C GLU A 188 4.67 9.51 -19.78
N VAL A 189 5.02 10.76 -19.45
CA VAL A 189 4.35 11.55 -18.40
C VAL A 189 3.88 12.89 -18.95
N LYS A 190 2.66 13.28 -18.60
CA LYS A 190 1.99 14.54 -18.97
C LYS A 190 1.33 15.16 -17.75
N ALA A 191 1.14 16.48 -17.81
CA ALA A 191 0.39 17.21 -16.79
C ALA A 191 -0.59 18.15 -17.47
N THR A 192 -1.82 18.19 -16.97
CA THR A 192 -2.81 19.22 -17.26
C THR A 192 -3.19 19.89 -15.94
N SER A 193 -3.43 21.20 -15.96
CA SER A 193 -3.82 21.90 -14.74
C SER A 193 -4.59 23.17 -15.05
N THR A 194 -5.44 23.57 -14.11
CA THR A 194 -6.10 24.88 -14.12
C THR A 194 -5.93 25.50 -12.75
N LEU A 195 -5.45 26.74 -12.72
CA LEU A 195 -5.19 27.46 -11.47
C LEU A 195 -6.47 27.53 -10.63
N GLY A 196 -6.39 27.09 -9.38
CA GLY A 196 -7.49 27.03 -8.42
C GLY A 196 -8.43 25.83 -8.55
N LEU A 197 -8.32 25.01 -9.59
CA LEU A 197 -9.15 23.81 -9.78
C LEU A 197 -8.36 22.49 -9.62
N GLY A 198 -7.03 22.57 -9.54
CA GLY A 198 -6.14 21.43 -9.30
C GLY A 198 -5.36 20.97 -10.53
N CYS A 199 -4.71 19.81 -10.41
CA CYS A 199 -3.87 19.23 -11.47
C CYS A 199 -4.30 17.80 -11.80
N THR A 200 -3.92 17.34 -12.99
CA THR A 200 -3.97 15.93 -13.37
C THR A 200 -2.63 15.57 -14.00
N PHE A 201 -1.93 14.63 -13.38
CA PHE A 201 -0.71 14.03 -13.91
C PHE A 201 -1.05 12.65 -14.47
N THR A 202 -0.73 12.42 -15.74
CA THR A 202 -0.93 11.14 -16.40
C THR A 202 0.43 10.55 -16.73
N CYS A 203 0.72 9.35 -16.26
CA CYS A 203 1.93 8.62 -16.63
C CYS A 203 1.57 7.23 -17.17
N SER A 204 2.40 6.67 -18.04
CA SER A 204 2.22 5.31 -18.56
C SER A 204 3.46 4.47 -18.35
N PHE A 205 3.27 3.15 -18.27
CA PHE A 205 4.35 2.16 -18.14
C PHE A 205 4.05 0.98 -19.05
N LYS A 206 5.05 0.54 -19.83
CA LYS A 206 4.93 -0.69 -20.61
C LYS A 206 4.97 -1.89 -19.65
N LEU A 207 3.98 -2.77 -19.75
CA LEU A 207 3.92 -4.03 -19.02
C LEU A 207 3.78 -5.19 -19.99
N ILE A 208 4.36 -6.33 -19.64
CA ILE A 208 4.09 -7.60 -20.32
C ILE A 208 3.08 -8.35 -19.45
N GLN A 209 1.92 -8.65 -20.00
CA GLN A 209 0.88 -9.39 -19.30
C GLN A 209 1.32 -10.86 -19.15
N GLU A 210 1.29 -11.35 -17.92
CA GLU A 210 1.57 -12.75 -17.61
C GLU A 210 0.26 -13.48 -17.29
N GLY A 211 -0.08 -14.49 -18.10
CA GLY A 211 -1.35 -15.21 -17.98
C GLY A 211 -2.57 -14.45 -18.54
N SER A 212 -3.75 -15.06 -18.43
CA SER A 212 -5.01 -14.51 -18.94
C SER A 212 -5.88 -13.82 -17.89
N ASP A 213 -5.49 -13.92 -16.61
CA ASP A 213 -6.31 -13.46 -15.51
C ASP A 213 -6.29 -11.93 -15.39
N THR A 214 -7.48 -11.36 -15.20
CA THR A 214 -7.69 -9.93 -15.00
C THR A 214 -8.49 -9.72 -13.73
N PHE A 215 -8.54 -8.49 -13.22
CA PHE A 215 -9.40 -8.19 -12.07
C PHE A 215 -10.87 -8.53 -12.37
N CYS A 216 -11.33 -8.38 -13.61
CA CYS A 216 -12.67 -8.77 -14.04
C CYS A 216 -12.97 -10.25 -13.80
N THR A 217 -12.03 -11.16 -14.09
CA THR A 217 -12.27 -12.62 -13.99
C THR A 217 -12.41 -13.12 -12.56
N THR A 218 -12.03 -12.31 -11.57
CA THR A 218 -12.06 -12.67 -10.15
C THR A 218 -13.20 -12.00 -9.38
N LEU A 219 -13.98 -11.12 -10.02
CA LEU A 219 -15.13 -10.48 -9.39
C LEU A 219 -16.30 -11.47 -9.25
N THR A 220 -16.87 -11.52 -8.04
CA THR A 220 -18.11 -12.26 -7.82
C THR A 220 -19.30 -11.41 -8.25
N GLY A 221 -20.22 -11.98 -9.04
CA GLY A 221 -21.46 -11.30 -9.42
C GLY A 221 -22.51 -11.25 -8.29
N ILE A 222 -23.34 -10.22 -8.28
CA ILE A 222 -24.55 -10.13 -7.46
C ILE A 222 -25.64 -10.98 -8.14
N LYS A 223 -26.20 -11.94 -7.39
CA LYS A 223 -27.18 -12.90 -7.94
C LYS A 223 -28.57 -12.30 -8.15
N LYS A 224 -28.89 -11.23 -7.42
CA LYS A 224 -30.19 -10.53 -7.42
C LYS A 224 -30.15 -9.32 -8.36
N SER A 225 -31.31 -8.74 -8.66
CA SER A 225 -31.38 -7.46 -9.37
C SER A 225 -30.71 -6.36 -8.54
N LEU A 226 -29.81 -5.59 -9.12
CA LEU A 226 -29.12 -4.49 -8.43
C LEU A 226 -29.73 -3.14 -8.81
N VAL A 227 -30.07 -2.33 -7.82
CA VAL A 227 -30.37 -0.90 -7.99
C VAL A 227 -29.26 -0.10 -7.33
N PHE A 228 -28.50 0.62 -8.15
CA PHE A 228 -27.49 1.55 -7.69
C PHE A 228 -28.10 2.94 -7.53
N VAL A 229 -27.88 3.54 -6.36
CA VAL A 229 -28.53 4.77 -5.95
C VAL A 229 -27.48 5.83 -5.69
N SER A 230 -27.56 6.94 -6.44
CA SER A 230 -26.64 8.06 -6.35
C SER A 230 -27.31 9.35 -6.81
N GLU A 231 -26.78 10.49 -6.39
CA GLU A 231 -27.16 11.82 -6.93
C GLU A 231 -26.02 12.40 -7.76
N GLY A 232 -26.36 13.03 -8.88
CA GLY A 232 -25.39 13.64 -9.78
C GLY A 232 -24.65 12.65 -10.69
N SER A 233 -23.62 13.15 -11.36
CA SER A 233 -22.82 12.43 -12.38
C SER A 233 -21.53 11.78 -11.83
N SER A 234 -21.24 11.93 -10.54
CA SER A 234 -20.04 11.39 -9.89
C SER A 234 -20.43 10.28 -8.94
N HIS A 235 -20.20 9.04 -9.35
CA HIS A 235 -20.42 7.85 -8.53
C HIS A 235 -19.18 7.55 -7.69
N PHE A 236 -19.37 7.10 -6.45
CA PHE A 236 -18.28 6.61 -5.60
C PHE A 236 -17.90 5.17 -5.95
N PHE A 237 -18.64 4.53 -6.83
CA PHE A 237 -18.34 3.19 -7.30
C PHE A 237 -18.17 3.22 -8.82
N TYR A 238 -17.10 2.61 -9.28
CA TYR A 238 -16.71 2.72 -10.68
C TYR A 238 -17.64 1.85 -11.54
N GLN A 239 -18.22 2.46 -12.58
CA GLN A 239 -19.34 1.90 -13.35
C GLN A 239 -18.98 0.56 -14.01
N GLU A 240 -17.73 0.38 -14.36
CA GLU A 240 -17.17 -0.82 -14.96
C GLU A 240 -17.25 -2.00 -13.98
N TYR A 241 -17.06 -1.78 -12.67
CA TYR A 241 -17.31 -2.82 -11.67
C TYR A 241 -18.79 -3.17 -11.63
N LEU A 242 -19.70 -2.19 -11.69
CA LEU A 242 -21.15 -2.45 -11.71
C LEU A 242 -21.55 -3.28 -12.93
N ASN A 243 -20.99 -2.97 -14.10
CA ASN A 243 -21.23 -3.74 -15.32
C ASN A 243 -20.76 -5.19 -15.21
N ILE A 244 -19.74 -5.48 -14.40
CA ILE A 244 -19.24 -6.84 -14.18
C ILE A 244 -20.05 -7.56 -13.11
N ILE A 245 -20.25 -6.94 -11.94
CA ILE A 245 -20.92 -7.59 -10.81
C ILE A 245 -22.44 -7.69 -11.03
N ALA A 246 -23.04 -6.75 -11.75
CA ALA A 246 -24.47 -6.71 -12.03
C ALA A 246 -24.75 -5.99 -13.37
N PRO A 247 -24.58 -6.69 -14.51
CA PRO A 247 -24.72 -6.10 -15.86
C PRO A 247 -26.10 -5.48 -16.12
N THR A 248 -27.14 -5.96 -15.44
CA THR A 248 -28.52 -5.48 -15.55
C THR A 248 -28.90 -4.46 -14.47
N SER A 249 -27.90 -3.83 -13.84
CA SER A 249 -28.13 -2.85 -12.78
C SER A 249 -28.88 -1.61 -13.27
N LEU A 250 -29.75 -1.08 -12.41
CA LEU A 250 -30.50 0.15 -12.66
C LEU A 250 -29.91 1.29 -11.83
N TYR A 251 -29.61 2.41 -12.47
CA TYR A 251 -29.21 3.64 -11.80
C TYR A 251 -30.44 4.48 -11.48
N LYS A 252 -30.55 4.94 -10.23
CA LYS A 252 -31.68 5.73 -9.75
C LYS A 252 -31.24 6.87 -8.83
N SER A 253 -31.90 8.01 -8.96
CA SER A 253 -31.83 9.10 -7.99
C SER A 253 -32.57 8.73 -6.71
N TYR A 254 -32.34 9.47 -5.61
CA TYR A 254 -33.02 9.16 -4.34
C TYR A 254 -34.54 9.28 -4.41
N GLN A 255 -35.04 10.14 -5.30
CA GLN A 255 -36.48 10.40 -5.44
C GLN A 255 -37.22 9.26 -6.14
N GLU A 256 -36.56 8.57 -7.09
CA GLU A 256 -37.18 7.52 -7.91
C GLU A 256 -37.36 6.18 -7.20
N ILE A 257 -36.69 5.98 -6.07
CA ILE A 257 -36.61 4.67 -5.42
C ILE A 257 -37.89 4.31 -4.68
N ASN A 258 -38.65 5.30 -4.20
CA ASN A 258 -39.89 5.06 -3.45
C ASN A 258 -40.89 4.18 -4.20
N ALA A 259 -40.85 4.14 -5.53
CA ALA A 259 -41.71 3.30 -6.38
C ALA A 259 -41.18 1.86 -6.62
N ILE A 260 -39.93 1.57 -6.24
CA ILE A 260 -39.20 0.34 -6.61
C ILE A 260 -38.90 -0.53 -5.37
N VAL A 261 -38.97 0.04 -4.17
CA VAL A 261 -38.65 -0.60 -2.87
C VAL A 261 -39.50 -1.85 -2.56
N ASP A 262 -40.58 -2.11 -3.30
CA ASP A 262 -41.47 -3.24 -3.09
C ASP A 262 -41.03 -4.57 -3.75
N ARG A 263 -39.86 -4.64 -4.40
CA ARG A 263 -39.40 -5.86 -5.09
C ARG A 263 -38.44 -6.71 -4.23
N GLU A 264 -38.90 -7.88 -3.77
CA GLU A 264 -38.16 -8.78 -2.85
C GLU A 264 -36.82 -9.33 -3.41
N GLU A 265 -36.65 -9.41 -4.73
CA GLU A 265 -35.41 -9.89 -5.38
C GLU A 265 -34.46 -8.76 -5.80
N THR A 266 -34.44 -7.67 -5.03
CA THR A 266 -33.60 -6.50 -5.33
C THR A 266 -32.57 -6.26 -4.23
N VAL A 267 -31.34 -5.94 -4.61
CA VAL A 267 -30.29 -5.42 -3.74
C VAL A 267 -30.13 -3.94 -4.05
N PHE A 268 -30.00 -3.12 -3.00
CA PHE A 268 -29.75 -1.68 -3.16
C PHE A 268 -28.33 -1.32 -2.71
N ILE A 269 -27.64 -0.48 -3.49
CA ILE A 269 -26.36 0.12 -3.09
C ILE A 269 -26.52 1.63 -3.12
N PHE A 270 -26.13 2.30 -2.02
CA PHE A 270 -26.32 3.75 -1.83
C PHE A 270 -24.99 4.49 -1.72
N ASP A 271 -24.80 5.54 -2.53
CA ASP A 271 -23.65 6.47 -2.44
C ASP A 271 -23.91 7.60 -1.43
N ILE A 272 -23.35 7.48 -0.22
CA ILE A 272 -23.59 8.42 0.88
C ILE A 272 -22.32 9.21 1.18
N ASP A 273 -22.34 10.51 0.89
CA ASP A 273 -21.23 11.45 1.06
C ASP A 273 -21.22 12.19 2.39
N ASP A 274 -22.37 12.34 3.04
CA ASP A 274 -22.50 13.13 4.25
C ASP A 274 -23.58 12.61 5.22
N PHE A 275 -23.53 13.09 6.46
CA PHE A 275 -24.50 12.74 7.50
C PHE A 275 -25.92 13.22 7.17
N ALA A 276 -26.08 14.39 6.53
CA ALA A 276 -27.41 14.92 6.23
C ALA A 276 -28.15 14.00 5.24
N ARG A 277 -27.43 13.43 4.29
CA ARG A 277 -27.91 12.44 3.33
C ARG A 277 -28.21 11.12 4.00
N ALA A 278 -27.34 10.61 4.87
CA ALA A 278 -27.65 9.43 5.68
C ALA A 278 -28.96 9.63 6.47
N HIS A 279 -29.15 10.82 7.04
CA HIS A 279 -30.34 11.16 7.81
C HIS A 279 -31.61 11.23 6.97
N SER A 280 -31.54 11.79 5.75
CA SER A 280 -32.71 11.87 4.85
C SER A 280 -33.19 10.49 4.37
N LEU A 281 -32.28 9.51 4.29
CA LEU A 281 -32.58 8.14 3.87
C LEU A 281 -33.03 7.22 5.01
N ASN A 282 -33.06 7.69 6.27
CA ASN A 282 -33.43 6.87 7.43
C ASN A 282 -34.80 6.17 7.24
N SER A 283 -35.81 6.88 6.75
CA SER A 283 -37.16 6.29 6.54
C SER A 283 -37.15 5.17 5.49
N MET A 284 -36.28 5.28 4.49
CA MET A 284 -36.12 4.25 3.47
C MET A 284 -35.36 3.05 4.03
N PHE A 285 -34.28 3.26 4.77
CA PHE A 285 -33.54 2.17 5.41
C PHE A 285 -34.40 1.40 6.42
N THR A 286 -35.27 2.09 7.17
CA THR A 286 -36.28 1.44 8.02
C THR A 286 -37.15 0.49 7.20
N ARG A 287 -37.73 0.95 6.07
CA ARG A 287 -38.58 0.10 5.23
C ARG A 287 -37.84 -1.09 4.63
N LEU A 288 -36.59 -0.91 4.19
CA LEU A 288 -35.76 -2.01 3.67
C LEU A 288 -35.48 -3.05 4.76
N HIS A 289 -35.16 -2.59 5.97
CA HIS A 289 -34.88 -3.47 7.11
C HIS A 289 -36.13 -4.25 7.56
N GLU A 290 -37.28 -3.59 7.71
CA GLU A 290 -38.56 -4.22 8.07
C GLU A 290 -38.99 -5.31 7.09
N ARG A 291 -38.60 -5.19 5.82
CA ARG A 291 -38.90 -6.15 4.75
C ARG A 291 -37.77 -7.13 4.46
N ASN A 292 -36.69 -7.09 5.23
CA ASN A 292 -35.52 -7.95 5.06
C ASN A 292 -34.90 -7.86 3.64
N ILE A 293 -34.95 -6.67 3.03
CA ILE A 293 -34.33 -6.40 1.74
C ILE A 293 -32.87 -6.03 1.96
N THR A 294 -31.96 -6.73 1.28
CA THR A 294 -30.52 -6.51 1.41
C THR A 294 -30.12 -5.18 0.77
N PHE A 295 -29.34 -4.38 1.49
CA PHE A 295 -28.73 -3.18 0.96
C PHE A 295 -27.33 -2.94 1.54
N GLY A 296 -26.52 -2.17 0.83
CA GLY A 296 -25.22 -1.70 1.27
C GLY A 296 -25.01 -0.22 0.99
N CYS A 297 -23.98 0.36 1.61
CA CYS A 297 -23.62 1.75 1.41
C CYS A 297 -22.18 1.89 0.96
N ILE A 298 -21.90 2.93 0.17
CA ILE A 298 -20.56 3.32 -0.24
C ILE A 298 -20.35 4.75 0.21
N THR A 299 -19.19 5.03 0.83
CA THR A 299 -18.89 6.34 1.39
C THR A 299 -17.41 6.71 1.26
N LYS A 300 -17.07 7.96 1.59
CA LYS A 300 -15.70 8.48 1.60
C LYS A 300 -15.10 8.37 3.00
N THR A 301 -13.77 8.48 3.10
CA THR A 301 -13.08 8.52 4.40
C THR A 301 -13.59 9.65 5.29
N TYR A 302 -13.87 10.81 4.69
CA TYR A 302 -14.44 11.97 5.35
C TYR A 302 -15.85 12.29 4.81
N PRO A 303 -16.82 12.57 5.71
CA PRO A 303 -16.64 12.88 7.12
C PRO A 303 -16.41 11.63 8.01
N SER A 304 -15.48 11.76 8.97
CA SER A 304 -15.10 10.66 9.85
C SER A 304 -16.27 10.20 10.72
N GLY A 305 -16.50 8.89 10.80
CA GLY A 305 -17.57 8.29 11.60
C GLY A 305 -18.85 7.98 10.85
N LEU A 306 -19.03 8.49 9.62
CA LEU A 306 -20.22 8.21 8.80
C LEU A 306 -20.39 6.71 8.52
N ALA A 307 -19.32 6.04 8.09
CA ALA A 307 -19.35 4.60 7.85
C ALA A 307 -19.76 3.81 9.10
N LYS A 308 -19.23 4.21 10.26
CA LYS A 308 -19.54 3.60 11.55
C LYS A 308 -21.01 3.82 11.94
N GLU A 309 -21.54 5.03 11.78
CA GLU A 309 -22.95 5.32 12.05
C GLU A 309 -23.87 4.46 11.18
N LEU A 310 -23.60 4.38 9.88
CA LEU A 310 -24.39 3.56 8.94
C LEU A 310 -24.40 2.09 9.37
N GLN A 311 -23.24 1.54 9.71
CA GLN A 311 -23.11 0.15 10.14
C GLN A 311 -23.77 -0.12 11.50
N GLU A 312 -23.56 0.74 12.50
CA GLU A 312 -24.13 0.56 13.84
C GLU A 312 -25.65 0.73 13.86
N LYS A 313 -26.18 1.66 13.06
CA LYS A 313 -27.60 1.96 13.02
C LYS A 313 -28.41 0.98 12.18
N TRP A 314 -27.85 0.50 11.07
CA TRP A 314 -28.60 -0.29 10.09
C TRP A 314 -28.09 -1.72 9.91
N GLY A 315 -26.91 -2.07 10.42
CA GLY A 315 -26.31 -3.38 10.23
C GLY A 315 -25.97 -3.71 8.78
N CYS A 316 -25.97 -2.72 7.88
CA CYS A 316 -25.65 -2.92 6.47
C CYS A 316 -24.13 -2.96 6.25
N PRO A 317 -23.65 -3.70 5.22
CA PRO A 317 -22.27 -3.58 4.78
C PRO A 317 -22.00 -2.15 4.27
N VAL A 318 -20.84 -1.61 4.62
CA VAL A 318 -20.38 -0.29 4.18
C VAL A 318 -19.00 -0.42 3.56
N LEU A 319 -18.86 0.02 2.30
CA LEU A 319 -17.59 0.13 1.60
C LEU A 319 -17.09 1.58 1.69
N THR A 320 -15.85 1.79 2.13
CA THR A 320 -15.31 3.13 2.35
C THR A 320 -14.08 3.36 1.49
N HIS A 321 -14.01 4.50 0.81
CA HIS A 321 -12.82 4.89 0.05
C HIS A 321 -11.61 5.20 0.94
N PRO A 322 -10.39 4.96 0.43
CA PRO A 322 -10.11 4.14 -0.74
C PRO A 322 -10.29 2.64 -0.40
N PHE A 323 -10.92 1.89 -1.28
CA PHE A 323 -11.11 0.44 -1.12
C PHE A 323 -10.19 -0.35 -2.06
N SER A 324 -9.69 -1.49 -1.57
CA SER A 324 -8.97 -2.46 -2.39
C SER A 324 -9.93 -3.34 -3.20
N PHE A 325 -9.39 -4.05 -4.18
CA PHE A 325 -10.16 -5.04 -4.94
C PHE A 325 -10.75 -6.15 -4.04
N ASN A 326 -10.02 -6.55 -2.99
CA ASN A 326 -10.50 -7.52 -2.01
C ASN A 326 -11.69 -6.98 -1.20
N ASP A 327 -11.67 -5.69 -0.86
CA ASP A 327 -12.79 -5.05 -0.14
C ASP A 327 -14.07 -5.03 -0.98
N ILE A 328 -13.96 -4.82 -2.30
CA ILE A 328 -15.08 -4.92 -3.23
C ILE A 328 -15.66 -6.34 -3.23
N ASN A 329 -14.81 -7.36 -3.39
CA ASN A 329 -15.26 -8.76 -3.41
C ASN A 329 -15.92 -9.17 -2.10
N HIS A 330 -15.35 -8.77 -0.96
CA HIS A 330 -15.93 -9.01 0.35
C HIS A 330 -17.30 -8.31 0.50
N PHE A 331 -17.40 -7.04 0.09
CA PHE A 331 -18.65 -6.27 0.11
C PHE A 331 -19.74 -6.95 -0.73
N VAL A 332 -19.43 -7.34 -1.97
CA VAL A 332 -20.37 -8.04 -2.86
C VAL A 332 -20.79 -9.40 -2.30
N SER A 333 -19.86 -10.12 -1.66
CA SER A 333 -20.19 -11.41 -1.06
C SER A 333 -21.17 -11.30 0.10
N ILE A 334 -21.02 -10.28 0.96
CA ILE A 334 -21.99 -9.99 2.02
C ILE A 334 -23.36 -9.66 1.41
N LEU A 335 -23.41 -8.87 0.32
CA LEU A 335 -24.67 -8.57 -0.37
C LEU A 335 -25.34 -9.80 -0.98
N ASN A 336 -24.58 -10.84 -1.32
CA ASN A 336 -25.10 -12.15 -1.73
C ASN A 336 -25.57 -13.05 -0.56
N GLY A 337 -25.45 -12.59 0.68
CA GLY A 337 -25.88 -13.32 1.88
C GLY A 337 -24.81 -14.24 2.49
N HIS A 338 -23.55 -14.15 2.07
CA HIS A 338 -22.45 -14.87 2.70
C HIS A 338 -21.96 -14.10 3.94
N THR A 339 -22.21 -14.62 5.14
CA THR A 339 -21.83 -13.97 6.41
C THR A 339 -20.44 -14.38 6.91
N ASN A 340 -19.77 -15.33 6.27
CA ASN A 340 -18.52 -15.90 6.75
C ASN A 340 -17.64 -16.30 5.56
N ILE A 341 -16.68 -15.44 5.20
CA ILE A 341 -15.60 -15.78 4.26
C ILE A 341 -14.28 -15.34 4.89
N ASP A 342 -13.28 -16.21 4.77
CA ASP A 342 -11.90 -16.04 5.24
C ASP A 342 -11.16 -14.81 4.68
N ASN A 343 -11.80 -14.01 3.83
CA ASN A 343 -11.30 -12.75 3.30
C ASN A 343 -11.71 -11.60 4.22
N LYS A 344 -10.93 -11.39 5.29
CA LYS A 344 -11.04 -10.16 6.07
C LYS A 344 -10.80 -8.94 5.16
N PRO A 345 -11.49 -7.80 5.39
CA PRO A 345 -11.18 -6.55 4.71
C PRO A 345 -9.70 -6.23 4.86
N SER A 346 -9.11 -5.66 3.81
CA SER A 346 -7.74 -5.19 3.83
C SER A 346 -7.61 -4.22 5.01
N LEU A 347 -6.61 -4.43 5.87
CA LEU A 347 -6.37 -3.82 7.20
C LEU A 347 -6.35 -2.27 7.28
N LEU A 348 -6.67 -1.57 6.20
CA LEU A 348 -6.45 -0.14 6.00
C LEU A 348 -7.30 0.79 6.87
N LEU A 349 -8.42 0.33 7.45
CA LEU A 349 -9.32 1.21 8.23
C LEU A 349 -9.67 0.70 9.64
N GLN A 350 -9.17 -0.46 10.08
CA GLN A 350 -9.43 -0.96 11.45
C GLN A 350 -8.47 -0.41 12.52
N GLU A 351 -7.43 0.35 12.15
CA GLU A 351 -6.41 0.83 13.10
C GLU A 351 -6.70 2.20 13.77
N GLN A 352 -7.95 2.68 13.80
CA GLN A 352 -8.26 3.94 14.50
C GLN A 352 -8.70 3.81 15.97
N SER A 353 -8.60 2.63 16.60
CA SER A 353 -8.85 2.54 18.05
C SER A 353 -8.18 1.37 18.77
N ALA A 354 -6.93 1.04 18.44
CA ALA A 354 -6.04 0.37 19.37
C ALA A 354 -4.61 0.48 18.86
N THR A 355 -3.68 0.92 19.70
CA THR A 355 -2.28 0.55 19.50
C THR A 355 -2.26 -0.99 19.43
N PRO A 356 -1.81 -1.63 18.33
CA PRO A 356 -1.78 -3.08 18.30
C PRO A 356 -0.83 -3.52 19.39
N LYS A 357 -1.37 -4.12 20.46
CA LYS A 357 -0.58 -4.83 21.46
C LYS A 357 0.00 -6.03 20.72
N ILE A 358 1.18 -5.84 20.11
CA ILE A 358 1.97 -6.93 19.57
C ILE A 358 2.18 -7.90 20.75
N SER A 359 1.61 -9.10 20.62
CA SER A 359 1.78 -10.19 21.58
C SER A 359 3.27 -10.41 21.80
N LYS A 360 3.71 -10.46 23.06
CA LYS A 360 5.09 -10.84 23.38
C LYS A 360 5.31 -12.29 22.97
N PHE A 361 6.50 -12.61 22.51
CA PHE A 361 6.92 -13.97 22.16
C PHE A 361 7.91 -14.48 23.21
N LYS A 362 8.06 -15.81 23.31
CA LYS A 362 9.14 -16.45 24.07
C LYS A 362 10.03 -17.20 23.09
N GLY A 363 11.34 -17.04 23.27
CA GLY A 363 12.35 -17.70 22.44
C GLY A 363 13.71 -17.01 22.53
N HIS A 364 14.72 -17.72 22.04
CA HIS A 364 16.10 -17.27 21.96
C HIS A 364 16.58 -17.26 20.50
N ILE A 365 16.96 -16.08 20.01
CA ILE A 365 17.32 -15.84 18.61
C ILE A 365 18.84 -15.71 18.47
N LEU A 366 19.41 -16.32 17.43
CA LEU A 366 20.75 -15.95 16.97
C LEU A 366 20.65 -14.84 15.92
N LEU A 367 21.14 -13.65 16.24
CA LEU A 367 21.24 -12.53 15.31
C LEU A 367 22.62 -12.52 14.66
N VAL A 368 22.68 -12.76 13.35
CA VAL A 368 23.92 -12.74 12.56
C VAL A 368 23.95 -11.50 11.68
N GLU A 369 24.82 -10.56 12.00
CA GLU A 369 24.92 -9.25 11.33
C GLU A 369 26.32 -8.69 11.60
N ASP A 370 27.00 -8.15 10.58
CA ASP A 370 28.39 -7.68 10.69
C ASP A 370 28.50 -6.22 11.16
N ASN A 371 27.44 -5.43 11.00
CA ASN A 371 27.42 -4.04 11.39
C ASN A 371 26.91 -3.85 12.83
N ALA A 372 27.76 -3.35 13.72
CA ALA A 372 27.43 -3.10 15.13
C ALA A 372 26.19 -2.21 15.35
N ILE A 373 25.91 -1.27 14.44
CA ILE A 373 24.71 -0.42 14.53
C ILE A 373 23.46 -1.24 14.20
N ASN A 374 23.51 -2.07 13.16
CA ASN A 374 22.40 -2.96 12.80
C ASN A 374 22.16 -4.01 13.89
N GLN A 375 23.22 -4.57 14.47
CA GLN A 375 23.13 -5.48 15.62
C GLN A 375 22.37 -4.83 16.79
N MET A 376 22.73 -3.59 17.13
CA MET A 376 22.07 -2.83 18.20
C MET A 376 20.59 -2.59 17.86
N LEU A 377 20.30 -2.15 16.64
CA LEU A 377 18.94 -1.85 16.18
C LEU A 377 18.02 -3.08 16.18
N MET A 378 18.46 -4.16 15.52
CA MET A 378 17.73 -5.41 15.45
C MET A 378 17.60 -6.05 16.84
N GLY A 379 18.65 -6.01 17.64
CA GLY A 379 18.63 -6.49 19.02
C GLY A 379 17.59 -5.78 19.89
N GLU A 380 17.45 -4.46 19.77
CA GLU A 380 16.40 -3.71 20.46
C GLU A 380 15.00 -4.07 19.94
N MET A 381 14.82 -4.30 18.64
CA MET A 381 13.55 -4.78 18.10
C MET A 381 13.18 -6.17 18.66
N ILE A 382 14.13 -7.10 18.70
CA ILE A 382 13.95 -8.46 19.24
C ILE A 382 13.56 -8.39 20.73
N LYS A 383 14.29 -7.60 21.54
CA LYS A 383 13.96 -7.35 22.96
C LYS A 383 12.56 -6.77 23.13
N SER A 384 12.17 -5.82 22.28
CA SER A 384 10.84 -5.20 22.32
C SER A 384 9.69 -6.18 22.06
N LEU A 385 9.99 -7.33 21.45
CA LEU A 385 9.05 -8.44 21.20
C LEU A 385 9.03 -9.46 22.35
N GLY A 386 9.82 -9.26 23.41
CA GLY A 386 9.91 -10.17 24.56
C GLY A 386 10.90 -11.32 24.40
N LEU A 387 11.70 -11.30 23.34
CA LEU A 387 12.65 -12.34 22.98
C LEU A 387 14.05 -12.02 23.51
N THR A 388 14.85 -13.06 23.65
CA THR A 388 16.29 -12.96 23.98
C THR A 388 17.12 -13.26 22.74
N TYR A 389 18.35 -12.77 22.68
CA TYR A 389 19.21 -13.02 21.53
C TYR A 389 20.69 -13.02 21.87
N ASP A 390 21.44 -13.74 21.05
CA ASP A 390 22.91 -13.69 20.95
C ASP A 390 23.31 -13.09 19.60
N ILE A 391 24.54 -12.56 19.52
CA ILE A 391 25.09 -11.94 18.30
C ILE A 391 26.19 -12.81 17.70
N ALA A 392 26.19 -12.99 16.38
CA ALA A 392 27.35 -13.44 15.61
C ALA A 392 27.71 -12.36 14.57
N ASN A 393 29.00 -12.09 14.39
CA ASN A 393 29.46 -11.00 13.52
C ASN A 393 29.71 -11.42 12.06
N ASN A 394 29.62 -12.72 11.77
CA ASN A 394 29.82 -13.29 10.43
C ASN A 394 29.27 -14.73 10.39
N GLY A 395 29.24 -15.33 9.20
CA GLY A 395 28.71 -16.68 9.00
C GLY A 395 29.51 -17.76 9.72
N LYS A 396 30.81 -17.57 9.93
CA LYS A 396 31.66 -18.55 10.61
C LYS A 396 31.33 -18.62 12.10
N GLU A 397 31.21 -17.47 12.76
CA GLU A 397 30.73 -17.38 14.15
C GLU A 397 29.31 -17.95 14.30
N ALA A 398 28.45 -17.73 13.31
CA ALA A 398 27.10 -18.30 13.32
C ALA A 398 27.13 -19.84 13.33
N ILE A 399 27.95 -20.46 12.47
CA ILE A 399 28.13 -21.92 12.45
C ILE A 399 28.66 -22.42 13.80
N GLU A 400 29.66 -21.77 14.36
CA GLU A 400 30.25 -22.14 15.66
C GLU A 400 29.20 -22.07 16.78
N LYS A 401 28.40 -21.00 16.82
CA LYS A 401 27.34 -20.82 17.82
C LYS A 401 26.20 -21.82 17.67
N VAL A 402 25.74 -22.09 16.45
CA VAL A 402 24.67 -23.08 16.21
C VAL A 402 25.14 -24.49 16.58
N LYS A 403 26.42 -24.81 16.38
CA LYS A 403 27.01 -26.09 16.82
C LYS A 403 27.19 -26.17 18.33
N ALA A 404 27.61 -25.08 18.97
CA ALA A 404 27.84 -25.03 20.40
C ALA A 404 26.53 -24.98 21.21
N TYR A 405 25.46 -24.46 20.61
CA TYR A 405 24.17 -24.24 21.25
C TYR A 405 23.03 -24.71 20.35
N GLU A 406 22.51 -25.92 20.59
CA GLU A 406 21.43 -26.53 19.80
C GLU A 406 20.03 -25.94 20.08
N ALA A 407 19.92 -24.95 20.99
CA ALA A 407 18.64 -24.46 21.50
C ALA A 407 18.25 -23.06 21.00
N TYR A 408 18.72 -22.63 19.82
CA TYR A 408 18.15 -21.44 19.18
C TYR A 408 16.80 -21.77 18.57
N ASP A 409 15.79 -20.93 18.83
CA ASP A 409 14.46 -21.10 18.26
C ASP A 409 14.36 -20.51 16.84
N LEU A 410 15.28 -19.60 16.49
CA LEU A 410 15.35 -18.92 15.20
C LEU A 410 16.75 -18.32 14.99
N VAL A 411 17.24 -18.35 13.75
CA VAL A 411 18.40 -17.55 13.31
C VAL A 411 17.93 -16.45 12.37
N LEU A 412 18.29 -15.21 12.66
CA LEU A 412 18.17 -14.09 11.71
C LEU A 412 19.55 -13.90 11.07
N MET A 413 19.66 -14.22 9.77
CA MET A 413 20.93 -14.31 9.06
C MET A 413 21.06 -13.20 8.04
N ASP A 414 22.00 -12.27 8.23
CA ASP A 414 22.39 -11.37 7.14
C ASP A 414 22.96 -12.16 5.96
N VAL A 415 22.44 -11.89 4.77
CA VAL A 415 22.87 -12.58 3.55
C VAL A 415 24.26 -12.12 3.12
N GLN A 416 24.53 -10.81 3.23
CA GLN A 416 25.80 -10.23 2.77
C GLN A 416 26.63 -9.77 3.97
N MET A 417 27.68 -10.51 4.25
CA MET A 417 28.61 -10.20 5.34
C MET A 417 30.03 -10.69 5.00
N PRO A 418 31.09 -10.06 5.55
CA PRO A 418 32.47 -10.46 5.31
C PRO A 418 32.80 -11.82 5.92
N VAL A 419 33.96 -12.37 5.54
CA VAL A 419 34.52 -13.67 5.98
C VAL A 419 33.77 -14.89 5.47
N LEU A 420 32.48 -15.01 5.76
CA LEU A 420 31.60 -16.06 5.24
C LEU A 420 30.19 -15.49 5.15
N ASP A 421 29.61 -15.53 3.95
CA ASP A 421 28.28 -14.97 3.69
C ASP A 421 27.16 -15.85 4.28
N GLY A 422 25.95 -15.30 4.35
CA GLY A 422 24.80 -15.97 4.96
C GLY A 422 24.30 -17.19 4.17
N ILE A 423 24.49 -17.21 2.86
CA ILE A 423 24.06 -18.30 1.97
C ILE A 423 24.97 -19.52 2.18
N GLU A 424 26.29 -19.33 2.14
CA GLU A 424 27.27 -20.36 2.41
C GLU A 424 27.19 -20.84 3.86
N ALA A 425 27.02 -19.91 4.82
CA ALA A 425 26.82 -20.27 6.22
C ALA A 425 25.60 -21.16 6.42
N THR A 426 24.48 -20.82 5.77
CA THR A 426 23.24 -21.62 5.83
C THR A 426 23.47 -23.02 5.28
N LYS A 427 24.11 -23.15 4.11
CA LYS A 427 24.44 -24.47 3.53
C LYS A 427 25.28 -25.31 4.49
N LEU A 428 26.30 -24.71 5.11
CA LEU A 428 27.18 -25.41 6.06
C LEU A 428 26.44 -25.81 7.35
N ILE A 429 25.55 -24.96 7.87
CA ILE A 429 24.68 -25.31 9.02
C ILE A 429 23.83 -26.52 8.67
N ARG A 430 23.16 -26.53 7.51
CA ARG A 430 22.31 -27.65 7.05
C ARG A 430 23.12 -28.93 6.82
N GLN A 431 24.29 -28.83 6.18
CA GLN A 431 25.20 -29.97 5.96
C GLN A 431 25.75 -30.56 7.26
N SER A 432 25.85 -29.76 8.32
CA SER A 432 26.28 -30.25 9.65
C SER A 432 25.21 -31.03 10.42
N GLY A 433 24.02 -31.23 9.84
CA GLY A 433 22.93 -32.01 10.41
C GLY A 433 21.87 -31.18 11.15
N ASN A 434 22.07 -29.87 11.31
CA ASN A 434 21.11 -28.99 11.98
C ASN A 434 20.05 -28.48 10.98
N THR A 435 19.02 -29.30 10.76
CA THR A 435 17.90 -29.01 9.84
C THR A 435 16.66 -28.43 10.53
N SER A 436 16.60 -28.51 11.86
CA SER A 436 15.42 -28.13 12.64
C SER A 436 15.35 -26.64 12.98
N VAL A 437 16.49 -25.95 13.13
CA VAL A 437 16.47 -24.52 13.45
C VAL A 437 16.00 -23.71 12.24
N PRO A 438 14.92 -22.93 12.36
CA PRO A 438 14.48 -22.02 11.31
C PRO A 438 15.53 -20.92 11.07
N ILE A 439 15.82 -20.62 9.80
CA ILE A 439 16.74 -19.55 9.40
C ILE A 439 15.97 -18.58 8.51
N ILE A 440 15.87 -17.32 8.92
CA ILE A 440 15.32 -16.23 8.10
C ILE A 440 16.48 -15.41 7.56
N GLY A 441 16.60 -15.32 6.24
CA GLY A 441 17.58 -14.46 5.57
C GLY A 441 17.21 -12.98 5.67
N VAL A 442 18.18 -12.10 5.79
CA VAL A 442 18.00 -10.65 5.77
C VAL A 442 18.85 -10.06 4.66
N SER A 443 18.23 -9.44 3.66
CA SER A 443 18.93 -8.89 2.49
C SER A 443 18.61 -7.41 2.25
N ALA A 444 19.55 -6.66 1.67
CA ALA A 444 19.32 -5.29 1.22
C ALA A 444 18.50 -5.20 -0.09
N HIS A 445 18.39 -6.30 -0.84
CA HIS A 445 17.70 -6.35 -2.13
C HIS A 445 16.42 -7.19 -2.03
N ALA A 446 15.38 -6.76 -2.76
CA ALA A 446 14.07 -7.41 -2.82
C ALA A 446 13.89 -8.26 -4.11
N MET A 447 14.98 -8.52 -4.84
CA MET A 447 14.94 -9.22 -6.12
C MET A 447 14.58 -10.70 -5.92
N GLN A 448 13.78 -11.25 -6.85
CA GLN A 448 13.29 -12.62 -6.77
C GLN A 448 14.40 -13.68 -6.96
N GLU A 449 15.50 -13.31 -7.62
CA GLU A 449 16.67 -14.16 -7.80
C GLU A 449 17.42 -14.38 -6.47
N ASP A 450 17.54 -13.34 -5.65
CA ASP A 450 18.13 -13.44 -4.29
C ASP A 450 17.26 -14.29 -3.37
N HIS A 451 15.94 -14.20 -3.54
CA HIS A 451 14.98 -15.04 -2.83
C HIS A 451 15.18 -16.52 -3.17
N ASP A 452 15.22 -16.86 -4.46
CA ASP A 452 15.40 -18.25 -4.91
C ASP A 452 16.75 -18.83 -4.46
N ILE A 453 17.82 -18.03 -4.47
CA ILE A 453 19.14 -18.43 -3.99
C ILE A 453 19.10 -18.69 -2.47
N ALA A 454 18.46 -17.82 -1.70
CA ALA A 454 18.31 -17.95 -0.25
C ALA A 454 17.53 -19.23 0.13
N PHE A 455 16.40 -19.50 -0.52
CA PHE A 455 15.62 -20.72 -0.27
C PHE A 455 16.37 -22.00 -0.69
N LYS A 456 17.04 -21.99 -1.85
CA LYS A 456 17.88 -23.12 -2.29
C LYS A 456 19.05 -23.41 -1.34
N SER A 457 19.49 -22.41 -0.57
CA SER A 457 20.54 -22.60 0.44
C SER A 457 20.06 -23.34 1.69
N GLY A 458 18.74 -23.38 1.92
CA GLY A 458 18.11 -24.00 3.10
C GLY A 458 17.55 -23.00 4.13
N MET A 459 17.37 -21.73 3.74
CA MET A 459 16.62 -20.75 4.54
C MET A 459 15.11 -21.04 4.46
N ASN A 460 14.39 -20.66 5.51
CA ASN A 460 12.97 -20.92 5.69
C ASN A 460 12.09 -19.74 5.27
N ASP A 461 12.63 -18.53 5.38
CA ASP A 461 11.98 -17.29 4.99
C ASP A 461 13.04 -16.21 4.71
N TYR A 462 12.61 -15.03 4.29
CA TYR A 462 13.48 -13.88 4.08
C TYR A 462 12.82 -12.55 4.48
N LEU A 463 13.64 -11.55 4.77
CA LEU A 463 13.23 -10.18 5.07
C LEU A 463 14.11 -9.18 4.30
N THR A 464 13.50 -8.09 3.83
CA THR A 464 14.20 -7.00 3.18
C THR A 464 14.58 -5.90 4.19
N LYS A 465 15.83 -5.42 4.11
CA LYS A 465 16.27 -4.22 4.84
C LYS A 465 15.68 -2.98 4.14
N PRO A 466 15.26 -1.94 4.89
CA PRO A 466 15.30 -1.81 6.34
C PRO A 466 14.18 -2.61 7.04
N ILE A 467 14.56 -3.46 8.00
CA ILE A 467 13.59 -4.23 8.78
C ILE A 467 12.78 -3.30 9.68
N ARG A 468 11.45 -3.47 9.67
CA ARG A 468 10.53 -2.78 10.55
C ARG A 468 10.02 -3.75 11.62
N ARG A 469 9.65 -3.22 12.79
CA ARG A 469 9.15 -4.04 13.91
C ARG A 469 7.93 -4.90 13.53
N ILE A 470 7.02 -4.37 12.72
CA ILE A 470 5.82 -5.09 12.28
C ILE A 470 6.18 -6.23 11.33
N THR A 471 7.08 -5.99 10.36
CA THR A 471 7.51 -7.04 9.42
C THR A 471 8.27 -8.15 10.15
N LEU A 472 9.17 -7.78 11.08
CA LEU A 472 9.84 -8.75 11.95
C LEU A 472 8.85 -9.54 12.82
N ALA A 473 7.88 -8.87 13.44
CA ALA A 473 6.88 -9.54 14.27
C ALA A 473 6.00 -10.52 13.48
N ASN A 474 5.68 -10.19 12.22
CA ASN A 474 4.91 -11.07 11.34
C ASN A 474 5.72 -12.30 10.93
N ALA A 475 6.97 -12.13 10.53
CA ALA A 475 7.86 -13.24 10.17
C ALA A 475 8.17 -14.16 11.37
N ILE A 476 8.28 -13.60 12.57
CA ILE A 476 8.47 -14.40 13.79
C ILE A 476 7.18 -15.15 14.17
N ARG A 477 6.00 -14.60 13.93
CA ARG A 477 4.72 -15.20 14.35
C ARG A 477 4.44 -16.55 13.68
N THR A 478 4.92 -16.76 12.45
CA THR A 478 4.76 -18.03 11.72
C THR A 478 5.66 -19.13 12.29
N ILE A 479 6.68 -18.77 13.09
CA ILE A 479 7.72 -19.66 13.59
C ILE A 479 7.62 -19.87 15.11
N LEU A 480 7.48 -18.78 15.90
CA LEU A 480 7.48 -18.81 17.36
C LEU A 480 6.06 -18.73 17.94
N ARG A 481 5.83 -19.46 19.03
CA ARG A 481 4.57 -19.40 19.78
C ARG A 481 4.45 -18.08 20.57
N ALA A 482 3.24 -17.52 20.63
CA ALA A 482 2.95 -16.37 21.48
C ALA A 482 3.16 -16.72 22.96
N ALA A 483 3.64 -15.76 23.75
CA ALA A 483 3.69 -15.89 25.20
C ALA A 483 2.27 -15.77 25.76
N ASN A 484 1.79 -16.83 26.45
CA ASN A 484 0.53 -16.80 27.21
C ASN A 484 0.47 -15.64 28.19
#